data_AF-A0AAD7YT25-F1
#
_entry.id   AF-A0AAD7YT25-F1
#
_cell.length_a   1.000
_cell.length_b   1.000
_cell.length_c   1.000
_cell.angle_alpha   90.00
_cell.angle_beta   90.00
_cell.angle_gamma   90.00
#
_symmetry.space_group_name_H-M   'P 1'
#
loop_
_entity.id
_entity.type
_entity.pdbx_description
1 polymer ?
#
loop_
_entity_poly.entity_id
_entity_poly.type
_entity_poly.pdbx_seq_one_letter_code
_entity_poly.pdbx_strand_id
1 'polypeptide(L)'
;MEKMLFNYQTTNRTDFRDGEIVPPTFTKYKEKPRCLRKRPPPLKDHHTVSAWRTTGVPFSLMHSPKPITRTDPTKVQKPYSKPPDEEREEAIRTRPRLVMTPAVSMDDVTDKRARQILIDAMYTSTVTSATREAISDYFTVRAPLPGLPAPANPIKLPRLTLPYVSPEWRMQTVSWDSKQLRSYCASTRQFWLAQKLPPCNACRETEIVQADRSMRHQMRKARH
;
A
#
# COMPACT_ATOMS: atom_id res chain seq x y z
N MET A 1 -61.15 4.51 39.05
CA MET A 1 -60.15 4.96 40.04
C MET A 1 -58.90 5.39 39.29
N GLU A 2 -58.88 6.67 38.91
CA GLU A 2 -57.94 7.28 37.96
C GLU A 2 -56.69 7.81 38.68
N LYS A 3 -55.65 6.97 38.83
CA LYS A 3 -54.36 7.41 39.39
C LYS A 3 -53.14 6.78 38.72
N MET A 4 -53.20 6.53 37.41
CA MET A 4 -52.08 5.91 36.69
C MET A 4 -51.62 6.59 35.39
N LEU A 5 -52.11 7.78 35.01
CA LEU A 5 -51.67 8.36 33.73
C LEU A 5 -51.34 9.85 33.68
N PHE A 6 -51.73 10.70 34.63
CA PHE A 6 -51.38 12.13 34.57
C PHE A 6 -51.10 12.70 35.96
N ASN A 7 -49.82 12.68 36.35
CA ASN A 7 -49.35 13.57 37.40
C ASN A 7 -49.24 14.96 36.77
N TYR A 8 -50.18 15.86 37.12
CA TYR A 8 -50.21 17.28 36.69
C TYR A 8 -49.07 18.13 37.28
N GLN A 9 -47.86 17.59 37.36
CA GLN A 9 -46.69 18.40 37.60
C GLN A 9 -46.22 18.93 36.26
N THR A 10 -46.08 20.24 36.16
CA THR A 10 -45.66 20.90 34.92
C THR A 10 -44.33 20.34 34.45
N THR A 11 -44.20 20.13 33.13
CA THR A 11 -42.98 19.62 32.45
C THR A 11 -41.72 20.40 32.81
N ASN A 12 -41.86 21.63 33.32
CA ASN A 12 -40.79 22.43 33.91
C ASN A 12 -40.03 21.75 35.06
N ARG A 13 -40.66 20.84 35.82
CA ARG A 13 -40.01 20.22 36.99
C ARG A 13 -39.16 18.99 36.65
N THR A 14 -39.46 18.32 35.55
CA THR A 14 -38.78 17.09 35.10
C THR A 14 -37.89 17.31 33.87
N ASP A 15 -38.34 18.12 32.90
CA ASP A 15 -37.75 18.13 31.56
C ASP A 15 -36.82 19.32 31.32
N PHE A 16 -37.01 20.44 32.03
CA PHE A 16 -36.19 21.66 31.92
C PHE A 16 -35.21 21.80 33.10
N ARG A 17 -34.27 20.86 33.23
CA ARG A 17 -33.11 20.96 34.14
C ARG A 17 -31.83 21.36 33.38
N ASP A 18 -31.99 22.20 32.36
CA ASP A 18 -30.85 22.80 31.67
C ASP A 18 -30.10 23.71 32.65
N GLY A 19 -28.93 23.27 33.10
CA GLY A 19 -28.07 24.01 34.02
C GLY A 19 -28.07 23.53 35.47
N GLU A 20 -28.76 22.43 35.81
CA GLU A 20 -28.55 21.82 37.13
C GLU A 20 -27.10 21.35 37.28
N ILE A 21 -26.39 21.93 38.26
CA ILE A 21 -25.02 21.56 38.61
C ILE A 21 -25.08 20.21 39.33
N VAL A 22 -25.13 19.13 38.54
CA VAL A 22 -24.95 17.78 39.08
C VAL A 22 -23.51 17.68 39.57
N PRO A 23 -23.26 17.32 40.85
CA PRO A 23 -21.91 17.13 41.32
C PRO A 23 -21.23 16.06 40.44
N PRO A 24 -20.01 16.30 39.94
CA PRO A 24 -19.34 15.36 39.05
C PRO A 24 -19.23 14.00 39.73
N THR A 25 -19.73 12.96 39.07
CA THR A 25 -19.56 11.58 39.53
C THR A 25 -18.10 11.19 39.34
N PHE A 26 -17.30 11.40 40.39
CA PHE A 26 -15.90 10.98 40.38
C PHE A 26 -15.83 9.46 40.22
N THR A 27 -15.26 9.02 39.10
CA THR A 27 -14.99 7.61 38.88
C THR A 27 -14.02 7.13 39.96
N LYS A 28 -14.50 6.33 40.91
CA LYS A 28 -13.62 5.67 41.87
C LYS A 28 -12.82 4.61 41.12
N TYR A 29 -11.50 4.76 41.11
CA TYR A 29 -10.61 3.73 40.59
C TYR A 29 -10.86 2.43 41.34
N LYS A 30 -11.42 1.43 40.66
CA LYS A 30 -11.45 0.07 41.17
C LYS A 30 -10.12 -0.58 40.81
N GLU A 31 -9.35 -0.93 41.82
CA GLU A 31 -8.14 -1.71 41.61
C GLU A 31 -8.48 -2.97 40.83
N LYS A 32 -7.74 -3.23 39.75
CA LYS A 32 -7.90 -4.46 38.99
C LYS A 32 -7.60 -5.63 39.94
N PRO A 33 -8.42 -6.69 39.95
CA PRO A 33 -8.19 -7.83 40.83
C PRO A 33 -6.75 -8.35 40.63
N ARG A 34 -6.02 -8.51 41.74
CA ARG A 34 -4.66 -9.05 41.71
C ARG A 34 -4.73 -10.46 41.13
N CYS A 35 -3.97 -10.70 40.07
CA CYS A 35 -3.89 -12.01 39.46
C CYS A 35 -3.22 -12.96 40.46
N LEU A 36 -4.01 -13.83 41.11
CA LEU A 36 -3.53 -14.77 42.13
C LEU A 36 -2.54 -15.80 41.55
N ARG A 37 -2.62 -16.05 40.24
CA ARG A 37 -1.66 -16.89 39.52
C ARG A 37 -0.52 -16.04 38.99
N LYS A 38 0.73 -16.46 39.28
CA LYS A 38 1.90 -15.95 38.57
C LYS A 38 1.63 -16.11 37.07
N ARG A 39 1.57 -14.98 36.35
CA ARG A 39 1.46 -15.04 34.90
C ARG A 39 2.65 -15.84 34.40
N PRO A 40 2.45 -16.81 33.49
CA PRO A 40 3.60 -17.44 32.85
C PRO A 40 4.46 -16.32 32.25
N PRO A 41 5.80 -16.45 32.32
CA PRO A 41 6.67 -15.47 31.69
C PRO A 41 6.19 -15.25 30.25
N PRO A 42 6.13 -14.00 29.77
CA PRO A 42 5.74 -13.75 28.38
C PRO A 42 6.63 -14.63 27.51
N LEU A 43 6.01 -15.46 26.68
CA LEU A 43 6.73 -16.28 25.71
C LEU A 43 7.42 -15.30 24.75
N LYS A 44 8.64 -14.88 25.10
CA LYS A 44 9.39 -13.82 24.41
C LYS A 44 9.76 -14.24 22.99
N ASP A 45 9.76 -15.55 22.76
CA ASP A 45 10.13 -16.16 21.51
C ASP A 45 9.02 -17.09 21.04
N HIS A 46 8.30 -16.63 20.00
CA HIS A 46 7.71 -17.55 19.05
C HIS A 46 8.88 -18.30 18.41
N HIS A 47 9.24 -19.47 18.95
CA HIS A 47 10.31 -20.32 18.42
C HIS A 47 10.18 -20.62 16.92
N THR A 48 9.01 -20.40 16.34
CA THR A 48 8.71 -20.54 14.91
C THR A 48 9.23 -19.39 14.03
N VAL A 49 9.63 -18.23 14.58
CA VAL A 49 10.01 -17.04 13.80
C VAL A 49 11.48 -16.63 14.04
N SER A 50 12.22 -17.32 14.90
CA SER A 50 13.64 -17.05 15.17
C SER A 50 14.49 -17.09 13.90
N ALA A 51 14.18 -18.00 12.97
CA ALA A 51 14.88 -18.13 11.69
C ALA A 51 14.72 -16.89 10.78
N TRP A 52 13.62 -16.13 10.94
CA TRP A 52 13.37 -14.91 10.17
C TRP A 52 14.00 -13.66 10.80
N ARG A 53 14.43 -13.72 12.07
CA ARG A 53 15.16 -12.60 12.71
C ARG A 53 16.50 -12.33 12.04
N THR A 54 17.17 -13.38 11.56
CA THR A 54 18.54 -13.28 11.02
C THR A 54 18.57 -12.79 9.58
N THR A 55 17.62 -13.21 8.75
CA THR A 55 17.56 -12.87 7.31
C THR A 55 16.65 -11.68 7.00
N GLY A 56 15.86 -11.23 7.98
CA GLY A 56 14.75 -10.31 7.73
C GLY A 56 13.63 -10.97 6.93
N VAL A 57 12.39 -10.49 7.10
CA VAL A 57 11.28 -10.91 6.24
C VAL A 57 11.44 -10.14 4.92
N PRO A 58 11.69 -10.80 3.77
CA PRO A 58 11.75 -10.12 2.50
C PRO A 58 10.43 -9.40 2.24
N PHE A 59 10.50 -8.11 1.91
CA PHE A 59 9.32 -7.26 1.71
C PHE A 59 8.40 -7.79 0.60
N SER A 60 8.98 -8.50 -0.37
CA SER A 60 8.26 -9.19 -1.46
C SER A 60 7.25 -10.23 -0.98
N LEU A 61 7.44 -10.81 0.20
CA LEU A 61 6.56 -11.84 0.74
C LEU A 61 5.17 -11.28 1.12
N MET A 62 5.08 -9.98 1.35
CA MET A 62 3.85 -9.29 1.74
C MET A 62 3.09 -8.74 0.52
N HIS A 63 3.66 -8.87 -0.68
CA HIS A 63 3.02 -8.46 -1.91
C HIS A 63 2.02 -9.51 -2.37
N SER A 64 0.73 -9.20 -2.25
CA SER A 64 -0.35 -9.94 -2.91
C SER A 64 -0.99 -9.08 -4.00
N PRO A 65 -1.54 -9.68 -5.06
CA PRO A 65 -2.36 -8.96 -6.01
C PRO A 65 -3.51 -8.26 -5.30
N LYS A 66 -3.80 -7.02 -5.71
CA LYS A 66 -4.97 -6.30 -5.16
C LYS A 66 -6.24 -7.06 -5.57
N PRO A 67 -7.16 -7.37 -4.65
CA PRO A 67 -8.30 -8.25 -4.96
C PRO A 67 -9.25 -7.66 -6.01
N ILE A 68 -9.39 -6.33 -6.05
CA ILE A 68 -10.29 -5.63 -6.97
C ILE A 68 -9.67 -5.49 -8.36
N THR A 69 -8.44 -4.97 -8.45
CA THR A 69 -7.79 -4.68 -9.74
C THR A 69 -7.05 -5.88 -10.32
N ARG A 70 -6.87 -6.94 -9.53
CA ARG A 70 -6.06 -8.14 -9.84
C ARG A 70 -4.66 -7.80 -10.39
N THR A 71 -4.17 -6.59 -10.10
CA THR A 71 -2.85 -6.14 -10.52
C THR A 71 -1.80 -6.69 -9.56
N ASP A 72 -0.80 -7.31 -10.14
CA ASP A 72 0.35 -7.87 -9.43
C ASP A 72 1.37 -6.74 -9.19
N PRO A 73 1.63 -6.35 -7.92
CA PRO A 73 2.58 -5.28 -7.61
C PRO A 73 4.03 -5.61 -8.00
N THR A 74 4.35 -6.88 -8.24
CA THR A 74 5.68 -7.29 -8.73
C THR A 74 5.87 -7.02 -10.22
N LYS A 75 4.76 -6.82 -10.96
CA LYS A 75 4.75 -6.53 -12.38
C LYS A 75 4.48 -5.05 -12.59
N VAL A 76 5.55 -4.30 -12.86
CA VAL A 76 5.44 -2.89 -13.24
C VAL A 76 4.69 -2.78 -14.57
N GLN A 77 3.71 -1.87 -14.64
CA GLN A 77 3.02 -1.57 -15.88
C GLN A 77 4.02 -0.98 -16.88
N LYS A 78 4.19 -1.64 -18.03
CA LYS A 78 5.04 -1.12 -19.10
C LYS A 78 4.38 0.13 -19.70
N PRO A 79 5.16 1.15 -20.09
CA PRO A 79 4.62 2.26 -20.85
C PRO A 79 3.96 1.75 -22.12
N TYR A 80 2.84 2.35 -22.49
CA TYR A 80 2.14 1.98 -23.71
C TYR A 80 3.03 2.30 -24.93
N SER A 81 3.37 1.28 -25.71
CA SER A 81 4.00 1.43 -27.01
C SER A 81 2.93 1.29 -28.09
N LYS A 82 2.76 2.33 -28.93
CA LYS A 82 1.90 2.23 -30.11
C LYS A 82 2.45 1.09 -31.00
N PRO A 83 1.63 0.12 -31.43
CA PRO A 83 2.08 -0.90 -32.37
C PRO A 83 2.57 -0.25 -33.68
N PRO A 84 3.52 -0.88 -34.38
CA PRO A 84 3.95 -0.41 -35.70
C PRO A 84 2.75 -0.44 -36.66
N ASP A 85 2.61 0.62 -37.44
CA ASP A 85 1.52 0.83 -38.40
C ASP A 85 2.08 0.60 -39.81
N GLU A 86 1.96 -0.64 -40.30
CA GLU A 86 2.59 -1.10 -41.55
C GLU A 86 1.97 -0.44 -42.79
N GLU A 87 0.67 -0.17 -42.76
CA GLU A 87 -0.10 0.41 -43.88
C GLU A 87 -0.01 1.94 -43.94
N ARG A 88 0.60 2.57 -42.93
CA ARG A 88 0.66 4.04 -42.81
C ARG A 88 1.25 4.70 -44.06
N GLU A 89 2.32 4.15 -44.61
CA GLU A 89 2.99 4.74 -45.78
C GLU A 89 2.15 4.61 -47.05
N GLU A 90 1.45 3.49 -47.20
CA GLU A 90 0.58 3.25 -48.34
C GLU A 90 -0.68 4.12 -48.26
N ALA A 91 -1.31 4.22 -47.09
CA ALA A 91 -2.44 5.09 -46.84
C ALA A 91 -2.11 6.58 -47.06
N ILE A 92 -0.90 7.01 -46.70
CA ILE A 92 -0.42 8.37 -46.97
C ILE A 92 -0.31 8.63 -48.49
N ARG A 93 0.14 7.63 -49.27
CA ARG A 93 0.30 7.76 -50.72
C ARG A 93 -1.03 7.74 -51.46
N THR A 94 -1.96 6.91 -51.02
CA THR A 94 -3.22 6.63 -51.75
C THR A 94 -4.38 7.54 -51.37
N ARG A 95 -4.32 8.22 -50.21
CA ARG A 95 -5.41 9.11 -49.78
C ARG A 95 -5.64 10.29 -50.75
N PRO A 96 -6.89 10.72 -50.98
CA PRO A 96 -7.19 11.92 -51.75
C PRO A 96 -6.66 13.18 -51.02
N ARG A 97 -6.04 14.08 -51.78
CA ARG A 97 -5.38 15.28 -51.26
C ARG A 97 -6.35 16.47 -51.28
N LEU A 98 -6.54 17.13 -50.14
CA LEU A 98 -7.21 18.42 -50.05
C LEU A 98 -6.15 19.52 -49.94
N VAL A 99 -5.94 20.28 -51.01
CA VAL A 99 -4.92 21.34 -51.06
C VAL A 99 -5.59 22.69 -50.79
N MET A 100 -5.40 23.26 -49.59
CA MET A 100 -5.82 24.64 -49.31
C MET A 100 -4.64 25.63 -49.25
N THR A 101 -3.44 25.17 -48.85
CA THR A 101 -2.10 25.82 -48.83
C THR A 101 -1.30 25.05 -47.76
N PRO A 102 -0.05 24.60 -48.01
CA PRO A 102 1.08 25.37 -48.52
C PRO A 102 1.62 24.89 -49.89
N ALA A 103 2.66 25.56 -50.41
CA ALA A 103 3.24 25.34 -51.74
C ALA A 103 3.90 23.96 -51.96
N VAL A 104 4.18 23.21 -50.89
CA VAL A 104 4.79 21.86 -50.94
C VAL A 104 4.05 20.96 -49.96
N SER A 105 3.59 19.80 -50.40
CA SER A 105 2.93 18.86 -49.50
C SER A 105 3.96 18.09 -48.67
N MET A 106 3.66 17.87 -47.39
CA MET A 106 4.49 17.05 -46.49
C MET A 106 4.64 15.59 -46.95
N ASP A 107 3.76 15.15 -47.86
CA ASP A 107 3.78 13.81 -48.44
C ASP A 107 4.78 13.68 -49.60
N ASP A 108 5.16 14.79 -50.25
CA ASP A 108 6.12 14.79 -51.36
C ASP A 108 7.59 14.78 -50.89
N VAL A 109 7.82 14.93 -49.57
CA VAL A 109 9.16 14.81 -48.96
C VAL A 109 9.57 13.33 -48.92
N THR A 110 10.52 12.95 -49.77
CA THR A 110 11.02 11.57 -49.90
C THR A 110 11.82 11.11 -48.68
N ASP A 111 12.56 12.01 -48.06
CA ASP A 111 13.34 11.71 -46.85
C ASP A 111 12.44 11.65 -45.61
N LYS A 112 12.26 10.44 -45.08
CA LYS A 112 11.45 10.17 -43.88
C LYS A 112 11.92 10.99 -42.68
N ARG A 113 13.23 11.22 -42.55
CA ARG A 113 13.80 11.97 -41.42
C ARG A 113 13.47 13.45 -41.52
N ALA A 114 13.71 14.07 -42.67
CA ALA A 114 13.36 15.47 -42.91
C ALA A 114 11.85 15.70 -42.75
N ARG A 115 11.03 14.79 -43.27
CA ARG A 115 9.57 14.82 -43.11
C ARG A 115 9.16 14.81 -41.65
N GLN A 116 9.77 13.95 -40.83
CA GLN A 116 9.42 13.84 -39.42
C GLN A 116 9.83 15.09 -38.63
N ILE A 117 10.99 15.67 -38.91
CA ILE A 117 11.44 16.94 -38.31
C ILE A 117 10.43 18.06 -38.61
N LEU A 118 9.99 18.17 -39.86
CA LEU A 118 9.00 19.18 -40.26
C LEU A 118 7.63 18.94 -39.62
N ILE A 119 7.19 17.69 -39.52
CA ILE A 119 5.94 17.33 -38.81
C ILE A 119 6.06 17.70 -37.33
N ASP A 120 7.17 17.35 -36.69
CA ASP A 120 7.38 17.67 -35.28
C ASP A 120 7.43 19.19 -35.10
N ALA A 121 8.11 19.94 -35.96
CA ALA A 121 8.15 21.39 -35.88
C ALA A 121 6.78 22.06 -36.11
N MET A 122 5.96 21.57 -37.04
CA MET A 122 4.65 22.16 -37.35
C MET A 122 3.56 21.76 -36.34
N TYR A 123 3.55 20.51 -35.89
CA TYR A 123 2.43 19.96 -35.11
C TYR A 123 2.73 19.77 -33.63
N THR A 124 3.95 20.04 -33.16
CA THR A 124 4.22 20.14 -31.71
C THR A 124 3.98 21.57 -31.24
N SER A 125 3.21 21.72 -30.17
CA SER A 125 3.04 23.03 -29.54
C SER A 125 4.28 23.39 -28.73
N THR A 126 4.52 24.68 -28.57
CA THR A 126 5.61 25.19 -27.72
C THR A 126 5.59 24.58 -26.31
N VAL A 127 4.40 24.38 -25.75
CA VAL A 127 4.20 23.75 -24.43
C VAL A 127 4.61 22.28 -24.45
N THR A 128 4.24 21.51 -25.48
CA THR A 128 4.63 20.08 -25.57
C THR A 128 6.12 19.90 -25.84
N SER A 129 6.74 20.83 -26.57
CA SER A 129 8.19 20.84 -26.77
C SER A 129 8.92 21.12 -25.46
N ALA A 130 8.51 22.17 -24.72
CA ALA A 130 9.09 22.52 -23.43
C ALA A 130 8.93 21.42 -22.36
N THR A 131 7.81 20.69 -22.35
CA THR A 131 7.63 19.58 -21.41
C THR A 131 8.49 18.37 -21.78
N ARG A 132 8.63 18.04 -23.08
CA ARG A 132 9.56 16.99 -23.52
C ARG A 132 10.99 17.32 -23.16
N GLU A 133 11.39 18.58 -23.35
CA GLU A 133 12.70 19.08 -22.93
C GLU A 133 12.86 18.96 -21.40
N ALA A 134 11.89 19.40 -20.60
CA ALA A 134 11.95 19.29 -19.14
C ALA A 134 11.98 17.84 -18.59
N ILE A 135 11.36 16.89 -19.30
CA ILE A 135 11.29 15.47 -18.93
C ILE A 135 12.48 14.67 -19.49
N SER A 136 13.21 15.22 -20.47
CA SER A 136 14.36 14.53 -21.04
C SER A 136 15.40 14.23 -19.95
N ASP A 137 15.97 13.02 -19.99
CA ASP A 137 16.97 12.58 -19.03
C ASP A 137 18.25 13.41 -19.22
N TYR A 138 18.34 14.55 -18.53
CA TYR A 138 19.56 15.33 -18.46
C TYR A 138 20.61 14.54 -17.67
N PHE A 139 21.46 13.79 -18.37
CA PHE A 139 22.56 13.04 -17.76
C PHE A 139 23.58 13.94 -17.02
N THR A 140 23.59 15.24 -17.31
CA THR A 140 24.52 16.24 -16.76
C THR A 140 23.94 17.16 -15.69
N VAL A 141 22.62 17.30 -15.60
CA VAL A 141 22.00 18.24 -14.65
C VAL A 141 21.58 17.47 -13.40
N ARG A 142 22.57 17.18 -12.54
CA ARG A 142 22.25 16.94 -11.13
C ARG A 142 21.64 18.23 -10.59
N ALA A 143 20.39 18.19 -10.15
CA ALA A 143 19.81 19.29 -9.40
C ALA A 143 20.81 19.72 -8.31
N PRO A 144 21.13 21.02 -8.15
CA PRO A 144 22.01 21.53 -7.10
C PRO A 144 21.30 21.50 -5.74
N LEU A 145 20.47 20.47 -5.52
CA LEU A 145 19.94 20.19 -4.22
C LEU A 145 21.10 19.57 -3.44
N PRO A 146 21.63 20.23 -2.40
CA PRO A 146 22.52 19.53 -1.49
C PRO A 146 21.77 18.26 -1.08
N GLY A 147 22.44 17.10 -1.09
CA GLY A 147 21.87 15.82 -0.67
C GLY A 147 21.47 15.78 0.82
N LEU A 148 21.23 16.94 1.40
CA LEU A 148 20.75 17.20 2.73
C LEU A 148 19.24 17.46 2.62
N PRO A 149 18.40 16.78 3.42
CA PRO A 149 17.00 17.15 3.51
C PRO A 149 16.91 18.64 3.89
N ALA A 150 16.04 19.39 3.21
CA ALA A 150 15.77 20.77 3.59
C ALA A 150 15.48 20.84 5.10
N PRO A 151 16.03 21.81 5.84
CA PRO A 151 15.78 21.92 7.27
C PRO A 151 14.27 21.94 7.49
N ALA A 152 13.80 21.00 8.33
CA ALA A 152 12.38 20.85 8.60
C ALA A 152 11.87 22.18 9.14
N ASN A 153 11.01 22.87 8.38
CA ASN A 153 10.34 24.07 8.82
C ASN A 153 9.06 23.60 9.52
N PRO A 154 8.98 23.57 10.87
CA PRO A 154 7.85 22.99 11.56
C PRO A 154 6.63 23.90 11.40
N ILE A 155 5.82 23.62 10.38
CA ILE A 155 4.51 24.24 10.22
C ILE A 155 3.68 23.82 11.43
N LYS A 156 3.36 24.77 12.30
CA LYS A 156 2.40 24.56 13.40
C LYS A 156 1.00 24.52 12.80
N LEU A 157 0.58 23.33 12.38
CA LEU A 157 -0.80 23.10 11.98
C LEU A 157 -1.70 23.25 13.22
N PRO A 158 -2.85 23.94 13.12
CA PRO A 158 -3.82 23.97 14.20
C PRO A 158 -4.27 22.53 14.52
N ARG A 159 -4.50 22.24 15.82
CA ARG A 159 -5.03 20.92 16.22
C ARG A 159 -6.33 20.67 15.46
N LEU A 160 -6.34 19.61 14.65
CA LEU A 160 -7.51 19.21 13.89
C LEU A 160 -8.66 18.89 14.86
N THR A 161 -9.61 19.80 15.02
CA THR A 161 -10.86 19.52 15.72
C THR A 161 -11.77 18.77 14.76
N LEU A 162 -11.95 17.47 15.02
CA LEU A 162 -12.86 16.65 14.23
C LEU A 162 -14.29 17.18 14.38
N PRO A 163 -15.08 17.24 13.28
CA PRO A 163 -16.48 17.62 13.37
C PRO A 163 -17.25 16.65 14.28
N TYR A 164 -18.27 17.17 14.98
CA TYR A 164 -19.12 16.34 15.82
C TYR A 164 -19.87 15.32 14.96
N VAL A 165 -19.55 14.04 15.16
CA VAL A 165 -20.29 12.90 14.59
C VAL A 165 -21.15 12.30 15.68
N SER A 166 -22.42 12.00 15.37
CA SER A 166 -23.36 11.40 16.33
C SER A 166 -22.88 10.01 16.79
N PRO A 167 -23.22 9.58 18.03
CA PRO A 167 -22.73 8.31 18.59
C PRO A 167 -23.08 7.07 17.76
N GLU A 168 -24.23 7.07 17.09
CA GLU A 168 -24.69 5.97 16.23
C GLU A 168 -23.75 5.75 15.03
N TRP A 169 -23.29 6.84 14.44
CA TRP A 169 -22.33 6.82 13.33
C TRP A 169 -20.91 6.47 13.80
N ARG A 170 -20.55 6.81 15.06
CA ARG A 170 -19.26 6.38 15.65
C ARG A 170 -19.19 4.86 15.79
N MET A 171 -20.29 4.22 16.18
CA MET A 171 -20.34 2.76 16.31
C MET A 171 -20.20 2.06 14.95
N GLN A 172 -20.92 2.55 13.93
CA GLN A 172 -20.84 1.99 12.58
C GLN A 172 -19.46 2.19 11.95
N THR A 173 -18.88 3.39 12.08
CA THR A 173 -17.52 3.68 11.58
C THR A 173 -16.45 2.85 12.30
N VAL A 174 -16.53 2.67 13.62
CA VAL A 174 -15.63 1.76 14.36
C VAL A 174 -15.78 0.32 13.91
N SER A 175 -17.02 -0.15 13.68
CA SER A 175 -17.25 -1.51 13.18
C SER A 175 -16.69 -1.71 11.77
N TRP A 176 -16.79 -0.70 10.92
CA TRP A 176 -16.26 -0.72 9.56
C TRP A 176 -14.73 -0.62 9.54
N ASP A 177 -14.16 0.27 10.34
CA ASP A 177 -12.72 0.49 10.50
C ASP A 177 -12.04 -0.73 11.14
N SER A 178 -12.70 -1.41 12.08
CA SER A 178 -12.21 -2.68 12.64
C SER A 178 -12.16 -3.83 11.63
N LYS A 179 -12.94 -3.75 10.54
CA LYS A 179 -12.91 -4.71 9.43
C LYS A 179 -11.80 -4.39 8.43
N GLN A 180 -11.22 -3.19 8.49
CA GLN A 180 -10.12 -2.83 7.61
C GLN A 180 -8.81 -3.46 8.11
N LEU A 181 -8.10 -4.12 7.21
CA LEU A 181 -6.72 -4.53 7.43
C LEU A 181 -5.83 -3.29 7.47
N ARG A 182 -5.53 -2.80 8.68
CA ARG A 182 -4.62 -1.65 8.90
C ARG A 182 -3.16 -2.00 8.68
N SER A 183 -2.81 -3.28 8.70
CA SER A 183 -1.47 -3.75 8.40
C SER A 183 -1.35 -4.11 6.92
N TYR A 184 -0.27 -3.65 6.28
CA TYR A 184 0.15 -4.09 4.95
C TYR A 184 0.53 -5.58 4.92
N CYS A 185 0.71 -6.19 6.09
CA CYS A 185 1.03 -7.60 6.26
C CYS A 185 -0.25 -8.39 6.58
N ALA A 186 -0.45 -9.52 5.92
CA ALA A 186 -1.43 -10.51 6.34
C ALA A 186 -0.98 -11.11 7.69
N SER A 187 -1.51 -10.60 8.79
CA SER A 187 -1.16 -11.04 10.15
C SER A 187 -1.80 -12.37 10.56
N THR A 188 -2.44 -13.08 9.62
CA THR A 188 -3.15 -14.32 9.91
C THR A 188 -2.17 -15.46 10.17
N ARG A 189 -2.49 -16.30 11.16
CA ARG A 189 -1.71 -17.52 11.46
C ARG A 189 -1.55 -18.40 10.22
N GLN A 190 -2.60 -18.51 9.41
CA GLN A 190 -2.60 -19.32 8.19
C GLN A 190 -1.57 -18.83 7.17
N PHE A 191 -1.41 -17.51 7.00
CA PHE A 191 -0.42 -16.94 6.12
C PHE A 191 1.00 -17.38 6.52
N TRP A 192 1.37 -17.22 7.80
CA TRP A 192 2.70 -17.58 8.28
C TRP A 192 2.98 -19.08 8.26
N LEU A 193 1.96 -19.92 8.42
CA LEU A 193 2.10 -21.38 8.32
C LEU A 193 2.21 -21.88 6.87
N ALA A 194 1.66 -21.15 5.90
CA ALA A 194 1.76 -21.51 4.48
C ALA A 194 3.13 -21.19 3.88
N GLN A 195 3.92 -20.33 4.53
CA GLN A 195 5.23 -19.93 4.03
C GLN A 195 6.28 -21.02 4.29
N LYS A 196 7.11 -21.27 3.28
CA LYS A 196 8.29 -22.12 3.45
C LYS A 196 9.28 -21.39 4.37
N LEU A 197 9.50 -21.96 5.54
CA LEU A 197 10.52 -21.47 6.48
C LEU A 197 11.90 -21.57 5.80
N PRO A 198 12.78 -20.58 6.00
CA PRO A 198 14.17 -20.74 5.60
C PRO A 198 14.76 -21.99 6.28
N PRO A 199 15.64 -22.74 5.60
CA PRO A 199 16.13 -24.01 6.11
C PRO A 199 16.78 -23.80 7.47
N CYS A 200 16.30 -24.54 8.48
CA CYS A 200 16.90 -24.52 9.81
C CYS A 200 18.27 -25.19 9.75
N ASN A 201 19.34 -24.47 10.10
CA ASN A 201 20.70 -25.00 10.09
C ASN A 201 20.83 -26.25 10.98
N ALA A 202 20.21 -26.24 12.17
CA ALA A 202 20.21 -27.40 13.05
C ALA A 202 19.50 -28.61 12.44
N CYS A 203 18.38 -28.41 11.73
CA CYS A 203 17.70 -29.50 11.01
C CYS A 203 18.59 -30.08 9.90
N ARG A 204 19.27 -29.21 9.14
CA ARG A 204 20.21 -29.63 8.10
C ARG A 204 21.39 -30.42 8.67
N GLU A 205 21.95 -29.97 9.78
CA GLU A 205 23.01 -30.70 10.50
C GLU A 205 22.51 -32.07 10.99
N THR A 206 21.30 -32.15 11.55
CA THR A 206 20.73 -33.43 11.98
C THR A 206 20.46 -34.39 10.81
N GLU A 207 20.01 -33.89 9.66
CA GLU A 207 19.82 -34.70 8.45
C GLU A 207 21.16 -35.26 7.94
N ILE A 208 22.21 -34.44 7.92
CA ILE A 208 23.57 -34.88 7.54
C ILE A 208 24.06 -35.97 8.48
N VAL A 209 23.91 -35.80 9.80
CA VAL A 209 24.33 -36.78 10.81
C VAL A 209 23.51 -38.08 10.68
N GLN A 210 22.21 -37.99 10.42
CA GLN A 210 21.37 -39.17 10.20
C GLN A 210 21.75 -39.91 8.92
N ALA A 211 22.05 -39.20 7.84
CA ALA A 211 22.52 -39.77 6.59
C ALA A 211 23.88 -40.47 6.75
N ASP A 212 24.83 -39.88 7.48
CA ASP A 212 26.11 -40.53 7.78
C ASP A 212 25.91 -41.80 8.62
N ARG A 213 25.05 -41.74 9.64
CA ARG A 213 24.71 -42.91 10.47
C ARG A 213 24.05 -44.03 9.65
N SER A 214 23.11 -43.69 8.76
CA SER A 214 22.43 -44.66 7.92
C SER A 214 23.39 -45.31 6.91
N MET A 215 24.27 -44.52 6.29
CA MET A 215 25.33 -44.99 5.40
C MET A 215 26.28 -45.95 6.11
N ARG A 216 26.78 -45.59 7.30
CA ARG A 216 27.64 -46.47 8.11
C ARG A 216 26.93 -47.77 8.47
N HIS A 217 25.65 -47.72 8.80
CA HIS A 217 24.86 -48.90 9.12
C HIS A 217 24.65 -49.80 7.89
N GLN A 218 24.38 -49.23 6.71
CA GLN A 218 24.30 -49.97 5.45
C GLN A 218 25.62 -50.64 5.09
N MET A 219 26.75 -49.92 5.20
CA MET A 219 28.08 -50.49 4.97
C MET A 219 28.41 -51.63 5.94
N ARG A 220 27.98 -51.52 7.20
CA ARG A 220 28.16 -52.61 8.18
C ARG A 220 27.30 -53.83 7.85
N LYS A 221 26.06 -53.62 7.38
CA LYS A 221 25.19 -54.71 6.91
C LYS A 221 25.72 -55.39 5.64
N ALA A 222 26.33 -54.64 4.73
CA ALA A 222 26.88 -55.19 3.48
C ALA A 222 28.20 -55.97 3.67
N ARG A 223 28.82 -55.88 4.85
CA ARG A 223 30.06 -56.61 5.20
C ARG A 223 29.80 -57.94 5.91
N HIS A 224 28.55 -58.24 6.26
CA HIS A 224 28.10 -59.53 6.80
C HIS A 224 27.34 -60.29 5.73
#